data_AF-A0A965P7Z7-F1
#
_entry.id   AF-A0A965P7Z7-F1
#
_cell.length_a   1.000
_cell.length_b   1.000
_cell.length_c   1.000
_cell.angle_alpha   90.00
_cell.angle_beta   90.00
_cell.angle_gamma   90.00
#
_symmetry.space_group_name_H-M   'P 1'
#
loop_
_entity.id
_entity.type
_entity.pdbx_description
1 polymer ?
#
loop_
_entity_poly.entity_id
_entity_poly.type
_entity_poly.pdbx_seq_one_letter_code
_entity_poly.pdbx_strand_id
1 'polypeptide(L)'
;MIDREIDGLELKIKELKRQRGPLEELALEEMAASRMERGVPAGSRSWRVEWEHSFSVSKDRLPKVMEALKAEGALELLLTVNTATLKKWLKEKAEEAGTDARQPFSSGTAFDGLVGEFVRPVLRHLTTRRGGDAEATEQAF
;
A
#
# COMPACT_ATOMS: atom_id res chain seq x y z
N MET A 1 -10.86 36.63 33.36
CA MET A 1 -11.43 36.35 32.01
C MET A 1 -10.71 35.16 31.40
N ILE A 2 -9.37 35.19 31.38
CA ILE A 2 -8.51 34.07 30.96
C ILE A 2 -8.76 32.78 31.74
N ASP A 3 -8.93 32.83 33.07
CA ASP A 3 -9.14 31.61 33.87
C ASP A 3 -10.42 30.83 33.47
N ARG A 4 -11.49 31.55 33.12
CA ARG A 4 -12.73 30.92 32.62
C ARG A 4 -12.55 30.28 31.24
N GLU A 5 -11.69 30.86 30.41
CA GLU A 5 -11.35 30.29 29.10
C GLU A 5 -10.48 29.05 29.26
N ILE A 6 -9.54 29.06 30.21
CA ILE A 6 -8.74 27.88 30.59
C ILE A 6 -9.67 26.74 31.04
N ASP A 7 -10.57 26.99 31.99
CA ASP A 7 -11.53 26.00 32.47
C ASP A 7 -12.40 25.42 31.34
N GLY A 8 -12.86 26.28 30.43
CA GLY A 8 -13.64 25.87 29.26
C GLY A 8 -12.86 24.99 28.29
N LEU A 9 -11.58 25.30 28.05
CA LEU A 9 -10.69 24.50 27.22
C LEU A 9 -10.34 23.16 27.87
N GLU A 10 -10.13 23.13 29.19
CA GLU A 10 -9.88 21.88 29.93
C GLU A 10 -11.07 20.92 29.85
N LEU A 11 -12.30 21.42 30.00
CA LEU A 11 -13.51 20.63 29.82
C LEU A 11 -13.61 20.09 28.39
N LYS A 12 -13.25 20.90 27.39
CA LYS A 12 -13.27 20.47 25.99
C LYS A 12 -12.20 19.42 25.70
N ILE A 13 -11.01 19.55 26.27
CA ILE A 13 -9.96 18.52 26.19
C ILE A 13 -10.45 17.22 26.82
N LYS A 14 -11.11 17.29 27.98
CA LYS A 14 -11.66 16.11 28.66
C LYS A 14 -12.72 15.41 27.81
N GLU A 15 -13.62 16.18 27.20
CA GLU A 15 -14.65 15.62 26.31
C GLU A 15 -14.03 14.99 25.05
N LEU A 16 -13.08 15.65 24.42
CA LEU A 16 -12.37 15.10 23.26
C LEU A 16 -11.60 13.82 23.60
N LYS A 17 -10.96 13.75 24.77
CA LYS A 17 -10.32 12.51 25.25
C LYS A 17 -11.32 11.39 25.49
N ARG A 18 -12.51 11.72 26.04
CA ARG A 18 -13.59 10.76 26.25
C ARG A 18 -14.11 10.19 24.92
N GLN A 19 -14.22 11.02 23.89
CA GLN A 19 -14.64 10.59 22.55
C GLN A 19 -13.54 9.81 21.82
N ARG A 20 -12.27 10.17 22.02
CA ARG A 20 -11.14 9.53 21.36
C ARG A 20 -11.00 8.06 21.74
N GLY A 21 -11.13 7.71 23.03
CA GLY A 21 -10.89 6.33 23.51
C GLY A 21 -11.69 5.26 22.75
N PRO A 22 -13.04 5.38 22.71
CA PRO A 22 -13.88 4.42 21.98
C PRO A 22 -13.62 4.38 20.47
N LEU A 23 -13.27 5.51 19.86
CA LEU A 23 -12.93 5.56 18.43
C LEU A 23 -11.60 4.89 18.13
N GLU A 24 -10.63 5.03 19.03
CA GLU A 24 -9.33 4.36 18.93
C GLU A 24 -9.48 2.84 19.10
N GLU A 25 -10.31 2.41 20.06
CA GLU A 25 -10.64 0.99 20.25
C GLU A 25 -11.33 0.39 19.03
N LEU A 26 -12.39 1.04 18.52
CA LEU A 26 -13.09 0.60 17.31
C LEU A 26 -12.14 0.52 16.10
N ALA A 27 -11.26 1.50 15.93
CA ALA A 27 -10.29 1.49 14.84
C ALA A 27 -9.30 0.31 14.97
N LEU A 28 -8.86 -0.02 16.18
CA LEU A 28 -7.98 -1.17 16.44
C LEU A 28 -8.69 -2.49 16.15
N GLU A 29 -9.95 -2.63 16.57
CA GLU A 29 -10.78 -3.80 16.30
C GLU A 29 -10.96 -4.02 14.80
N GLU A 30 -11.29 -2.98 14.05
CA GLU A 30 -11.48 -3.05 12.59
C GLU A 30 -10.18 -3.39 11.85
N MET A 31 -9.05 -2.80 12.27
CA MET A 31 -7.73 -3.11 11.71
C MET A 31 -7.33 -4.57 11.96
N ALA A 32 -7.63 -5.10 13.14
CA ALA A 32 -7.38 -6.50 13.50
C ALA A 32 -8.31 -7.45 12.72
N ALA A 33 -9.60 -7.15 12.65
CA ALA A 33 -10.60 -7.93 11.91
C ALA A 33 -10.26 -8.03 10.41
N SER A 34 -9.79 -6.91 9.84
CA SER A 34 -9.34 -6.83 8.44
C SER A 34 -7.96 -7.48 8.19
N ARG A 35 -7.32 -8.03 9.25
CA ARG A 35 -5.98 -8.64 9.19
C ARG A 35 -4.93 -7.73 8.54
N MET A 36 -5.00 -6.43 8.80
CA MET A 36 -4.04 -5.46 8.23
C MET A 36 -2.64 -5.62 8.87
N GLU A 37 -2.56 -6.24 10.04
CA GLU A 37 -1.33 -6.45 10.80
C GLU A 37 -0.38 -7.42 10.08
N ARG A 38 0.57 -6.88 9.30
CA ARG A 38 1.60 -7.67 8.63
C ARG A 38 2.97 -7.46 9.27
N GLY A 39 3.15 -8.05 10.46
CA GLY A 39 4.37 -7.91 11.26
C GLY A 39 4.45 -6.59 12.04
N VAL A 40 3.35 -5.83 12.06
CA VAL A 40 3.18 -4.60 12.85
C VAL A 40 1.83 -4.66 13.55
N PRO A 41 1.79 -4.59 14.90
CA PRO A 41 0.53 -4.47 15.62
C PRO A 41 -0.17 -3.14 15.29
N ALA A 42 -1.49 -3.14 15.17
CA ALA A 42 -2.28 -1.93 14.90
C ALA A 42 -2.11 -0.86 15.98
N GLY A 43 -1.90 -1.27 17.24
CA GLY A 43 -1.60 -0.39 18.38
C GLY A 43 -0.16 0.14 18.44
N SER A 44 0.69 -0.17 17.46
CA SER A 44 2.05 0.39 17.38
C SER A 44 2.02 1.91 17.19
N ARG A 45 2.99 2.63 17.77
CA ARG A 45 3.10 4.09 17.63
C ARG A 45 3.64 4.55 16.28
N SER A 46 4.19 3.66 15.46
CA SER A 46 4.87 4.01 14.20
C SER A 46 4.58 3.00 13.10
N TRP A 47 3.56 3.28 12.30
CA TRP A 47 3.20 2.53 11.11
C TRP A 47 2.75 3.46 9.98
N ARG A 48 2.73 2.93 8.76
CA ARG A 48 2.07 3.53 7.59
C ARG A 48 1.16 2.49 6.94
N VAL A 49 0.10 2.98 6.29
CA VAL A 49 -0.76 2.14 5.44
C VAL A 49 -0.10 2.01 4.07
N GLU A 50 0.11 0.78 3.63
CA GLU A 50 0.49 0.44 2.25
C GLU A 50 -0.59 -0.42 1.61
N TRP A 51 -0.70 -0.38 0.28
CA TRP A 51 -1.61 -1.24 -0.48
C TRP A 51 -0.82 -2.41 -1.08
N GLU A 52 -1.19 -3.63 -0.71
CA GLU A 52 -0.60 -4.85 -1.23
C GLU A 52 -1.46 -5.41 -2.36
N HIS A 53 -0.83 -5.63 -3.51
CA HIS A 53 -1.48 -6.18 -4.70
C HIS A 53 -1.02 -7.62 -4.93
N SER A 54 -1.95 -8.57 -4.96
CA SER A 54 -1.68 -9.99 -5.22
C SER A 54 -2.27 -10.40 -6.56
N PHE A 55 -1.48 -11.05 -7.41
CA PHE A 55 -1.87 -11.38 -8.78
C PHE A 55 -2.02 -12.88 -8.96
N SER A 56 -3.09 -13.28 -9.62
CA SER A 56 -3.37 -14.67 -9.99
C SER A 56 -3.86 -14.74 -11.43
N VAL A 57 -3.44 -15.76 -12.16
CA VAL A 57 -3.89 -16.02 -13.54
C VAL A 57 -4.36 -17.46 -13.59
N SER A 58 -5.61 -17.67 -14.00
CA SER A 58 -6.15 -19.02 -14.19
C SER A 58 -5.61 -19.64 -15.48
N LYS A 59 -5.42 -20.98 -15.48
CA LYS A 59 -4.78 -21.68 -16.61
C LYS A 59 -5.53 -21.50 -17.93
N ASP A 60 -6.86 -21.44 -17.89
CA ASP A 60 -7.74 -21.21 -19.04
C ASP A 60 -7.60 -19.81 -19.65
N ARG A 61 -7.13 -18.83 -18.87
CA ARG A 61 -6.91 -17.44 -19.31
C ARG A 61 -5.49 -17.17 -19.80
N LEU A 62 -4.56 -18.10 -19.60
CA LEU A 62 -3.17 -17.96 -20.04
C LEU A 62 -3.06 -17.57 -21.53
N PRO A 63 -3.75 -18.22 -22.49
CA PRO A 63 -3.63 -17.82 -23.90
C PRO A 63 -4.04 -16.37 -24.15
N LYS A 64 -5.09 -15.88 -23.47
CA LYS A 64 -5.55 -14.50 -23.61
C LYS A 64 -4.57 -13.50 -23.00
N VAL A 65 -3.97 -13.83 -21.86
CA VAL A 65 -2.90 -13.02 -21.24
C VAL A 65 -1.69 -12.95 -22.16
N MET A 66 -1.31 -14.06 -22.82
CA MET A 66 -0.21 -14.09 -23.78
C MET A 66 -0.47 -13.22 -25.02
N GLU A 67 -1.70 -13.19 -25.52
CA GLU A 67 -2.06 -12.29 -26.62
C GLU A 67 -2.06 -10.81 -26.18
N ALA A 68 -2.55 -10.50 -24.98
CA ALA A 68 -2.45 -9.15 -24.42
C ALA A 68 -0.98 -8.71 -24.26
N LEU A 69 -0.11 -9.63 -23.82
CA LEU A 69 1.33 -9.37 -23.72
C LEU A 69 2.01 -9.11 -25.05
N LYS A 70 1.61 -9.82 -26.11
CA LYS A 70 2.08 -9.55 -27.48
C LYS A 70 1.69 -8.16 -27.93
N ALA A 71 0.43 -7.77 -27.73
CA ALA A 71 -0.07 -6.46 -28.13
C ALA A 71 0.65 -5.31 -27.41
N GLU A 72 1.03 -5.53 -26.15
CA GLU A 72 1.77 -4.57 -25.32
C GLU A 72 3.29 -4.61 -25.54
N GLY A 73 3.80 -5.47 -26.42
CA GLY A 73 5.24 -5.63 -26.67
C GLY A 73 6.03 -6.22 -25.49
N ALA A 74 5.34 -6.82 -24.51
CA ALA A 74 5.92 -7.31 -23.25
C ALA A 74 6.01 -8.84 -23.17
N LEU A 75 5.70 -9.56 -24.27
CA LEU A 75 5.70 -11.02 -24.29
C LEU A 75 7.05 -11.64 -23.90
N GLU A 76 8.15 -11.14 -24.46
CA GLU A 76 9.49 -11.66 -24.23
C GLU A 76 9.96 -11.45 -22.77
N LEU A 77 9.42 -10.45 -22.07
CA LEU A 77 9.71 -10.22 -20.65
C LEU A 77 9.05 -11.25 -19.73
N LEU A 78 8.00 -11.93 -20.21
CA LEU A 78 7.07 -12.72 -19.39
C LEU A 78 6.93 -14.19 -19.80
N LEU A 79 7.48 -14.58 -20.94
CA LEU A 79 7.70 -16.00 -21.29
C LEU A 79 8.66 -16.70 -20.32
N THR A 80 9.56 -15.95 -19.69
CA THR A 80 10.64 -16.46 -18.85
C THR A 80 10.41 -16.25 -17.35
N VAL A 81 9.42 -15.43 -16.97
CA VAL A 81 9.24 -15.03 -15.57
C VAL A 81 7.77 -15.03 -15.16
N ASN A 82 7.52 -15.62 -13.99
CA ASN A 82 6.19 -15.85 -13.42
C ASN A 82 5.39 -14.55 -13.16
N THR A 83 4.20 -14.70 -12.57
CA THR A 83 3.28 -13.60 -12.22
C THR A 83 3.91 -12.44 -11.42
N ALA A 84 5.07 -12.61 -10.79
CA ALA A 84 5.80 -11.53 -10.13
C ALA A 84 6.32 -10.48 -11.11
N THR A 85 6.74 -10.88 -12.32
CA THR A 85 7.18 -9.93 -13.34
C THR A 85 6.00 -9.19 -13.95
N LEU A 86 4.86 -9.86 -14.12
CA LEU A 86 3.65 -9.20 -14.63
C LEU A 86 3.20 -8.14 -13.64
N LYS A 87 3.21 -8.47 -12.35
CA LYS A 87 2.97 -7.52 -11.26
C LYS A 87 3.95 -6.34 -11.32
N LYS A 88 5.26 -6.60 -11.47
CA LYS A 88 6.27 -5.55 -11.49
C LYS A 88 6.04 -4.58 -12.66
N TRP A 89 5.80 -5.13 -13.85
CA TRP A 89 5.52 -4.35 -15.05
C TRP A 89 4.22 -3.53 -14.95
N LEU A 90 3.13 -4.15 -14.47
CA LEU A 90 1.86 -3.44 -14.25
C LEU A 90 2.00 -2.32 -13.21
N LYS A 91 2.78 -2.58 -12.16
CA LYS A 91 3.07 -1.58 -11.14
C LYS A 91 3.85 -0.38 -11.72
N GLU A 92 4.90 -0.63 -12.49
CA GLU A 92 5.69 0.42 -13.14
C GLU A 92 4.80 1.28 -14.07
N LYS A 93 3.96 0.65 -14.90
CA LYS A 93 2.99 1.39 -15.72
C LYS A 93 1.98 2.21 -14.90
N ALA A 94 1.49 1.66 -13.78
CA ALA A 94 0.56 2.38 -12.90
C ALA A 94 1.23 3.57 -12.20
N GLU A 95 2.49 3.44 -11.80
CA GLU A 95 3.29 4.53 -11.23
C GLU A 95 3.53 5.65 -12.26
N GLU A 96 3.89 5.29 -13.51
CA GLU A 96 4.05 6.24 -14.62
C GLU A 96 2.75 6.98 -14.96
N ALA A 97 1.62 6.28 -14.92
CA ALA A 97 0.30 6.84 -15.18
C ALA A 97 -0.26 7.67 -14.00
N GLY A 98 0.40 7.65 -12.84
CA GLY A 98 -0.07 8.32 -11.63
C GLY A 98 -1.36 7.72 -11.06
N THR A 99 -1.59 6.42 -11.29
CA THR A 99 -2.80 5.73 -10.83
C THR A 99 -2.84 5.64 -9.31
N ASP A 100 -4.03 5.80 -8.72
CA ASP A 100 -4.23 5.61 -7.28
C ASP A 100 -3.84 4.18 -6.87
N ALA A 101 -2.95 4.04 -5.90
CA ALA A 101 -2.49 2.76 -5.36
C ALA A 101 -3.61 1.91 -4.74
N ARG A 102 -4.80 2.47 -4.51
CA ARG A 102 -6.00 1.73 -4.08
C ARG A 102 -6.64 0.93 -5.21
N GLN A 103 -6.35 1.28 -6.46
CA GLN A 103 -6.96 0.67 -7.63
C GLN A 103 -6.13 -0.50 -8.14
N PRO A 104 -6.76 -1.53 -8.73
CA PRO A 104 -6.03 -2.59 -9.41
C PRO A 104 -5.13 -2.01 -10.51
N PHE A 105 -3.86 -2.43 -10.56
CA PHE A 105 -2.94 -2.01 -11.61
C PHE A 105 -3.35 -2.54 -12.98
N SER A 106 -4.10 -3.65 -13.04
CA SER A 106 -4.66 -4.14 -14.30
C SER A 106 -5.82 -3.29 -14.84
N SER A 107 -6.45 -2.45 -14.02
CA SER A 107 -7.64 -1.68 -14.41
C SER A 107 -7.33 -0.72 -15.56
N GLY A 108 -8.13 -0.77 -16.62
CA GLY A 108 -7.94 0.09 -17.79
C GLY A 108 -6.76 -0.31 -18.70
N THR A 109 -6.13 -1.45 -18.45
CA THR A 109 -5.10 -2.04 -19.32
C THR A 109 -5.67 -3.20 -20.13
N ALA A 110 -4.90 -3.73 -21.09
CA ALA A 110 -5.26 -4.95 -21.81
C ALA A 110 -5.40 -6.20 -20.90
N PHE A 111 -4.95 -6.12 -19.64
CA PHE A 111 -5.03 -7.19 -18.63
C PHE A 111 -6.29 -7.14 -17.78
N ASP A 112 -7.12 -6.12 -17.95
CA ASP A 112 -8.36 -5.96 -17.20
C ASP A 112 -9.28 -7.16 -17.43
N GLY A 113 -9.82 -7.69 -16.34
CA GLY A 113 -10.64 -8.90 -16.35
C GLY A 113 -9.93 -10.19 -16.76
N LEU A 114 -8.66 -10.17 -17.17
CA LEU A 114 -7.86 -11.37 -17.48
C LEU A 114 -7.12 -11.90 -16.24
N VAL A 115 -6.61 -10.99 -15.42
CA VAL A 115 -5.83 -11.31 -14.22
C VAL A 115 -6.68 -11.05 -12.98
N GLY A 116 -6.66 -11.98 -12.03
CA GLY A 116 -7.26 -11.77 -10.73
C GLY A 116 -6.28 -10.99 -9.85
N GLU A 117 -6.53 -9.69 -9.68
CA GLU A 117 -5.77 -8.82 -8.79
C GLU A 117 -6.55 -8.57 -7.50
N PHE A 118 -5.95 -8.90 -6.36
CA PHE A 118 -6.50 -8.63 -5.04
C PHE A 118 -5.70 -7.53 -4.35
N VAL A 119 -6.37 -6.41 -4.08
CA VAL A 119 -5.79 -5.20 -3.48
C VAL A 119 -6.30 -5.07 -2.05
N ARG A 120 -5.39 -4.95 -1.08
CA ARG A 120 -5.75 -4.76 0.33
C ARG A 120 -4.84 -3.78 1.04
N PRO A 121 -5.33 -3.05 2.04
CA PRO A 121 -4.48 -2.26 2.92
C PRO A 121 -3.73 -3.18 3.89
N VAL A 122 -2.47 -2.85 4.16
CA VAL A 122 -1.63 -3.50 5.17
C VAL A 122 -0.85 -2.47 5.96
N LEU A 123 -0.64 -2.74 7.24
CA LEU A 123 0.22 -1.93 8.10
C LEU A 123 1.68 -2.34 7.89
N ARG A 124 2.55 -1.36 7.70
CA ARG A 124 4.00 -1.53 7.61
C ARG A 124 4.72 -0.63 8.57
N HIS A 125 5.86 -1.09 9.07
CA HIS A 125 6.70 -0.31 9.97
C HIS A 125 7.13 0.97 9.24
N LEU A 126 7.03 2.10 9.94
CA LEU A 126 7.60 3.34 9.44
C LEU A 126 9.12 3.27 9.65
N THR A 127 9.84 2.60 8.74
CA THR A 127 11.30 2.67 8.74
C THR A 127 11.70 4.06 8.26
N THR A 128 11.91 4.98 9.19
CA THR A 128 12.62 6.22 8.87
C THR A 128 14.06 5.81 8.58
N ARG A 129 14.51 5.93 7.32
CA ARG A 129 15.94 5.99 7.03
C ARG A 129 16.46 7.22 7.79
N ARG A 130 16.98 7.02 9.01
CA ARG A 130 17.85 8.03 9.62
C ARG A 130 19.02 8.21 8.65
N GLY A 131 19.25 9.45 8.24
CA GLY A 131 20.31 9.81 7.30
C GLY A 131 21.63 9.11 7.65
N GLY A 132 22.17 8.42 6.64
CA GLY A 132 23.40 7.65 6.72
C GLY A 132 23.92 7.33 5.32
N ASP A 133 23.66 8.19 4.34
CA ASP A 133 24.50 8.31 3.16
C ASP A 133 25.48 9.44 3.47
N ALA A 134 26.44 9.16 4.35
CA ALA A 134 27.65 9.94 4.45
C ALA A 134 28.60 9.43 3.36
N GLU A 135 28.76 10.26 2.33
CA GLU A 135 29.92 10.37 1.44
C GLU A 135 30.93 9.21 1.49
N ALA A 136 30.76 8.24 0.59
CA ALA A 136 31.87 7.47 0.06
C ALA A 136 32.16 7.97 -1.37
N THR A 137 32.61 9.23 -1.45
CA THR A 137 33.26 9.77 -2.64
C THR A 137 34.57 10.39 -2.18
N GLU A 138 35.53 9.55 -1.78
CA GLU A 138 36.93 9.96 -1.81
C GLU A 138 37.62 9.20 -2.94
N GLN A 139 38.20 10.02 -3.81
CA GLN A 139 38.66 9.71 -5.15
C GLN A 139 39.80 8.70 -5.13
N ALA A 140 39.79 7.82 -6.12
CA ALA A 140 41.01 7.22 -6.61
C ALA A 140 41.93 8.33 -7.13
N PHE A 141 43.13 8.44 -6.57
CA PHE A 141 44.42 8.52 -7.27
C PHE A 141 45.56 8.25 -6.27
#